data_AF-A7H7J6-F1
#
_entry.id   AF-A7H7J6-F1
#
_cell.length_a   1.000
_cell.length_b   1.000
_cell.length_c   1.000
_cell.angle_alpha   90.00
_cell.angle_beta   90.00
_cell.angle_gamma   90.00
#
_symmetry.space_group_name_H-M   'P 1'
#
loop_
_entity.id
_entity.type
_entity.pdbx_description
1 polymer ?
#
loop_
_entity_poly.entity_id
_entity_poly.type
_entity_poly.pdbx_seq_one_letter_code
_entity_poly.pdbx_strand_id
1 'polypeptide(L)'
;MTRRARLAALAVAAVAVALAIALAAAPRGRPSLVGTPEALARGERVFRAKCLHCHGDVPLARRVAGWTAERAYDAIGRLPQLYPVMPEFHGSDEDRRALAVYLSAMGEGSD
;
A
#
# COMPACT_ATOMS: atom_id res chain seq x y z
N MET A 1 40.22 -16.42 31.52
CA MET A 1 39.61 -16.29 30.18
C MET A 1 40.55 -15.52 29.28
N THR A 2 40.97 -16.11 28.16
CA THR A 2 41.95 -15.51 27.23
C THR A 2 41.31 -14.38 26.42
N ARG A 3 42.09 -13.34 26.05
CA ARG A 3 41.63 -12.22 25.20
C ARG A 3 40.89 -12.70 23.94
N ARG A 4 41.32 -13.83 23.38
CA ARG A 4 40.71 -14.48 22.21
C ARG A 4 39.25 -14.88 22.44
N ALA A 5 38.92 -15.42 23.63
CA ALA A 5 37.56 -15.81 23.98
C ALA A 5 36.62 -14.59 24.13
N ARG A 6 37.14 -13.47 24.64
CA ARG A 6 36.37 -12.21 24.76
C ARG A 6 36.12 -11.56 23.40
N LEU A 7 37.11 -11.55 22.51
CA LEU A 7 36.96 -11.03 21.16
C LEU A 7 35.97 -11.86 20.32
N ALA A 8 36.02 -13.19 20.45
CA ALA A 8 35.06 -14.07 19.79
C ALA A 8 33.63 -13.83 20.27
N ALA A 9 33.41 -13.70 21.59
CA ALA A 9 32.09 -13.43 22.16
C ALA A 9 31.51 -12.07 21.70
N LEU A 10 32.35 -11.03 21.62
CA LEU A 10 31.93 -9.71 21.13
C LEU A 10 31.58 -9.72 19.64
N ALA A 11 32.35 -10.45 18.82
CA ALA A 11 32.06 -10.59 17.40
C ALA A 11 30.72 -11.32 17.18
N VAL A 12 30.46 -12.40 17.93
CA VAL A 12 29.19 -13.13 17.87
C VAL A 12 28.02 -12.24 18.30
N ALA A 13 28.17 -11.48 19.38
CA ALA A 13 27.14 -10.54 19.82
C ALA A 13 26.86 -9.44 18.78
N ALA A 14 27.90 -8.87 18.17
CA ALA A 14 27.76 -7.85 17.13
C ALA A 14 27.03 -8.39 15.89
N VAL A 15 27.36 -9.62 15.45
CA VAL A 15 26.68 -10.27 14.33
C VAL A 15 25.21 -10.56 14.66
N ALA A 16 24.91 -11.04 15.87
CA ALA A 16 23.55 -11.30 16.30
C ALA A 16 22.70 -10.02 16.34
N VAL A 17 23.26 -8.90 16.82
CA VAL A 17 22.60 -7.59 16.83
C VAL A 17 22.36 -7.07 15.42
N ALA A 18 23.37 -7.12 14.54
CA ALA A 18 23.23 -6.70 13.16
C ALA A 18 22.15 -7.50 12.40
N LEU A 19 22.08 -8.81 12.65
CA LEU A 19 21.06 -9.67 12.06
C LEU A 19 19.66 -9.32 12.58
N ALA A 20 19.48 -9.10 13.88
CA ALA A 20 18.19 -8.71 14.46
C ALA A 20 17.67 -7.38 13.88
N ILE A 21 18.56 -6.39 13.69
CA ILE A 21 18.22 -5.11 13.06
C ILE A 21 17.79 -5.31 11.61
N ALA A 22 18.50 -6.15 10.85
CA ALA A 22 18.17 -6.46 9.46
C ALA A 22 16.80 -7.15 9.31
N LEU A 23 16.45 -8.09 10.21
CA LEU A 23 15.14 -8.74 10.19
C LEU A 23 13.99 -7.78 10.56
N ALA A 24 14.22 -6.87 11.51
CA ALA A 24 13.21 -5.86 11.88
C ALA A 24 12.98 -4.82 10.78
N ALA A 25 13.97 -4.58 9.92
CA ALA A 25 13.91 -3.63 8.80
C ALA A 25 13.43 -4.27 7.48
N ALA A 26 13.17 -5.58 7.44
CA ALA A 26 12.65 -6.22 6.24
C ALA A 26 11.29 -5.60 5.87
N PRO A 27 11.08 -5.19 4.61
CA PRO A 27 9.81 -4.62 4.20
C PRO A 27 8.73 -5.68 4.45
N ARG A 28 7.70 -5.30 5.22
CA ARG A 28 6.48 -6.10 5.36
C ARG A 28 6.05 -6.45 3.93
N GLY A 29 5.82 -7.73 3.68
CA GLY A 29 5.66 -8.28 2.33
C GLY A 29 4.69 -7.48 1.45
N ARG A 30 4.79 -7.65 0.13
CA ARG A 30 3.95 -6.93 -0.84
C ARG A 30 2.50 -6.89 -0.35
N PRO A 31 1.91 -5.70 -0.14
CA PRO A 31 0.55 -5.58 0.35
C PRO A 31 -0.39 -6.38 -0.53
N SER A 32 -1.23 -7.19 0.09
CA SER A 32 -2.25 -7.96 -0.61
C SER A 32 -3.34 -7.03 -1.14
N LEU A 33 -4.02 -7.41 -2.23
CA LEU A 33 -5.28 -6.76 -2.67
C LEU A 33 -6.49 -7.22 -1.84
N VAL A 34 -6.25 -7.69 -0.62
CA VAL A 34 -7.26 -8.13 0.34
C VAL A 34 -7.77 -6.92 1.13
N GLY A 35 -9.09 -6.89 1.36
CA GLY A 35 -9.79 -5.88 2.15
C GLY A 35 -9.55 -5.94 3.65
N THR A 36 -8.29 -5.85 4.11
CA THR A 36 -8.03 -5.71 5.55
C THR A 36 -8.37 -4.29 6.04
N PRO A 37 -8.70 -4.10 7.33
CA PRO A 37 -8.94 -2.77 7.89
C PRO A 37 -7.80 -1.77 7.66
N GLU A 38 -6.55 -2.24 7.74
CA GLU A 38 -5.36 -1.40 7.53
C GLU A 38 -5.24 -0.96 6.06
N ALA A 39 -5.53 -1.86 5.12
CA ALA A 39 -5.53 -1.58 3.70
C ALA A 39 -6.62 -0.55 3.34
N LEU A 40 -7.84 -0.74 3.87
CA LEU A 40 -8.95 0.19 3.70
C LEU A 40 -8.61 1.58 4.25
N ALA A 41 -8.12 1.66 5.49
CA ALA A 41 -7.74 2.94 6.10
C ALA A 41 -6.59 3.64 5.36
N ARG A 42 -5.61 2.88 4.85
CA ARG A 42 -4.56 3.46 3.99
C ARG A 42 -5.14 3.96 2.67
N GLY A 43 -5.98 3.17 2.01
CA GLY A 43 -6.61 3.52 0.75
C GLY A 43 -7.47 4.77 0.85
N GLU A 44 -8.23 4.92 1.93
CA GLU A 44 -9.01 6.12 2.22
C GLU A 44 -8.10 7.35 2.35
N ARG A 45 -6.98 7.26 3.10
CA ARG A 45 -6.02 8.37 3.21
C ARG A 45 -5.44 8.76 1.86
N VAL A 46 -5.08 7.78 1.02
CA VAL A 46 -4.56 8.02 -0.33
C VAL A 46 -5.63 8.69 -1.20
N PHE A 47 -6.88 8.21 -1.16
CA PHE A 47 -8.00 8.78 -1.89
C PHE A 47 -8.23 10.25 -1.50
N ARG A 48 -8.27 10.55 -0.20
CA ARG A 48 -8.43 11.91 0.32
C ARG A 48 -7.30 12.84 -0.12
N ALA A 49 -6.07 12.36 -0.15
CA ALA A 49 -4.91 13.16 -0.49
C ALA A 49 -4.72 13.39 -1.99
N LYS A 50 -5.12 12.43 -2.84
CA LYS A 50 -4.74 12.42 -4.28
C LYS A 50 -5.93 12.47 -5.24
N CYS A 51 -7.12 12.07 -4.81
CA CYS A 51 -8.28 11.90 -5.70
C CYS A 51 -9.42 12.85 -5.34
N LEU A 52 -9.64 13.10 -4.04
CA LEU A 52 -10.81 13.82 -3.52
C LEU A 52 -10.98 15.23 -4.10
N HIS A 53 -9.88 15.94 -4.39
CA HIS A 53 -9.94 17.29 -4.95
C HIS A 53 -10.78 17.38 -6.24
N CYS A 54 -10.69 16.37 -7.12
CA CYS A 54 -11.47 16.32 -8.37
C CYS A 54 -12.70 15.40 -8.27
N HIS A 55 -12.73 14.51 -7.28
CA HIS A 55 -13.76 13.47 -7.13
C HIS A 55 -14.73 13.68 -5.95
N GLY A 56 -14.63 14.79 -5.22
CA GLY A 56 -15.48 15.07 -4.04
C GLY A 56 -16.97 15.12 -4.36
N ASP A 57 -17.33 15.70 -5.50
CA ASP A 57 -18.73 15.82 -5.95
C ASP A 57 -19.10 14.78 -7.02
N VAL A 58 -18.16 13.92 -7.38
CA VAL A 58 -18.40 12.85 -8.35
C VAL A 58 -19.04 11.67 -7.61
N PRO A 59 -20.15 11.09 -8.09
CA PRO A 59 -20.73 9.89 -7.49
C PRO A 59 -19.87 8.66 -7.82
N LEU A 60 -18.67 8.62 -7.25
CA LEU A 60 -17.62 7.68 -7.64
C LEU A 60 -18.00 6.24 -7.30
N ALA A 61 -18.72 6.02 -6.20
CA ALA A 61 -19.26 4.72 -5.81
C ALA A 61 -20.02 4.04 -6.96
N ARG A 62 -20.91 4.76 -7.64
CA ARG A 62 -21.64 4.24 -8.82
C ARG A 62 -20.73 3.93 -10.01
N ARG A 63 -19.61 4.65 -10.18
CA ARG A 63 -18.66 4.39 -11.28
C ARG A 63 -17.77 3.18 -11.02
N VAL A 64 -17.53 2.86 -9.75
CA VAL A 64 -16.74 1.71 -9.32
C VAL A 64 -17.59 0.54 -8.84
N ALA A 65 -18.91 0.61 -8.99
CA ALA A 65 -19.84 -0.46 -8.67
C ALA A 65 -19.39 -1.78 -9.35
N GLY A 66 -19.29 -2.84 -8.55
CA GLY A 66 -18.84 -4.16 -9.00
C GLY A 66 -17.37 -4.27 -9.40
N TRP A 67 -16.54 -3.24 -9.17
CA TRP A 67 -15.10 -3.37 -9.42
C TRP A 67 -14.46 -4.27 -8.36
N THR A 68 -13.62 -5.21 -8.80
CA THR A 68 -12.69 -5.91 -7.90
C THR A 68 -11.48 -5.02 -7.58
N ALA A 69 -10.75 -5.36 -6.51
CA ALA A 69 -9.50 -4.67 -6.17
C ALA A 69 -8.45 -4.78 -7.29
N GLU A 70 -8.39 -5.90 -8.01
CA GLU A 70 -7.48 -6.07 -9.16
C GLU A 70 -7.83 -5.11 -10.29
N ARG A 71 -9.13 -5.04 -10.65
CA ARG A 71 -9.61 -4.10 -11.67
C ARG A 71 -9.33 -2.65 -11.27
N ALA A 72 -9.58 -2.29 -10.01
CA ALA A 72 -9.29 -0.96 -9.50
C ALA A 72 -7.79 -0.66 -9.55
N TYR A 73 -6.94 -1.62 -9.16
CA TYR A 73 -5.50 -1.48 -9.22
C TYR A 73 -5.04 -1.21 -10.65
N ASP A 74 -5.49 -2.00 -11.61
CA ASP A 74 -5.17 -1.81 -13.03
C ASP A 74 -5.64 -0.44 -13.52
N ALA A 75 -6.88 -0.05 -13.23
CA ALA A 75 -7.43 1.25 -13.59
C ALA A 75 -6.59 2.43 -13.07
N ILE A 76 -6.16 2.39 -11.81
CA ILE A 76 -5.31 3.44 -11.21
C ILE A 76 -3.96 3.57 -11.93
N GLY A 77 -3.43 2.48 -12.50
CA GLY A 77 -2.16 2.52 -13.24
C GLY A 77 -2.23 3.19 -14.60
N ARG A 78 -3.43 3.54 -15.06
CA ARG A 78 -3.69 4.04 -16.42
C ARG A 78 -4.83 5.05 -16.43
N LEU A 79 -4.82 5.93 -15.43
CA LEU A 79 -5.83 6.97 -15.24
C LEU A 79 -5.97 7.90 -16.46
N PRO A 80 -4.90 8.40 -17.11
CA PRO A 80 -5.05 9.25 -18.29
C PRO A 80 -5.74 8.54 -19.47
N GLN A 81 -5.64 7.21 -19.54
CA GLN A 81 -6.31 6.41 -20.56
C GLN A 81 -7.79 6.16 -20.25
N LEU A 82 -8.23 6.35 -19.00
CA LEU A 82 -9.65 6.30 -18.63
C LEU A 82 -10.32 7.64 -18.90
N TYR A 83 -9.64 8.75 -18.56
CA TYR A 83 -10.11 10.09 -18.86
C TYR A 83 -8.90 11.04 -18.95
N PRO A 84 -8.70 11.79 -20.04
CA PRO A 84 -7.46 12.56 -20.28
C PRO A 84 -7.08 13.58 -19.21
N VAL A 85 -8.06 14.07 -18.44
CA VAL A 85 -7.82 15.04 -17.35
C VAL A 85 -7.38 14.35 -16.06
N MET A 86 -7.60 13.03 -15.91
CA MET A 86 -7.12 12.31 -14.74
C MET A 86 -5.58 12.19 -14.80
N PRO A 87 -4.87 12.64 -13.76
CA PRO A 87 -3.41 12.58 -13.74
C PRO A 87 -2.91 11.14 -13.60
N GLU A 88 -1.65 10.91 -13.93
CA GLU A 88 -0.98 9.67 -13.56
C GLU A 88 -0.96 9.49 -12.03
N PHE A 89 -1.02 8.24 -11.57
CA PHE A 89 -0.93 7.96 -10.15
C PHE A 89 0.53 8.09 -9.68
N HIS A 90 0.84 9.20 -9.01
CA HIS A 90 2.13 9.40 -8.34
C HIS A 90 2.07 8.92 -6.89
N GLY A 91 2.42 7.67 -6.64
CA GLY A 91 2.47 7.06 -5.31
C GLY A 91 3.25 5.74 -5.32
N SER A 92 3.40 5.13 -4.15
CA SER A 92 4.02 3.81 -4.07
C SER A 92 3.09 2.72 -4.61
N ASP A 93 3.65 1.56 -5.00
CA ASP A 93 2.84 0.38 -5.34
C ASP A 93 1.90 -0.03 -4.19
N GLU A 94 2.38 0.12 -2.95
CA GLU A 94 1.59 -0.13 -1.76
C GLU A 94 0.39 0.81 -1.64
N ASP A 95 0.57 2.10 -1.90
CA ASP A 95 -0.53 3.07 -1.90
C ASP A 95 -1.52 2.81 -3.03
N ARG A 96 -1.04 2.38 -4.20
CA ARG A 96 -1.89 1.99 -5.32
C ARG A 96 -2.78 0.79 -4.97
N ARG A 97 -2.21 -0.23 -4.32
CA ARG A 97 -2.97 -1.42 -3.87
C ARG A 97 -3.98 -1.08 -2.80
N ALA A 98 -3.58 -0.30 -1.80
CA ALA A 98 -4.50 0.13 -0.75
C ALA A 98 -5.65 0.98 -1.31
N LEU A 99 -5.34 1.89 -2.24
CA LEU A 99 -6.36 2.67 -2.94
C LEU A 99 -7.32 1.78 -3.74
N ALA A 100 -6.78 0.76 -4.42
CA ALA A 100 -7.60 -0.18 -5.19
C ALA A 100 -8.60 -0.94 -4.31
N VAL A 101 -8.16 -1.43 -3.15
CA VAL A 101 -9.00 -2.09 -2.15
C VAL A 101 -10.10 -1.14 -1.64
N TYR A 102 -9.75 0.12 -1.37
CA TYR A 102 -10.73 1.11 -0.93
C TYR A 102 -11.78 1.42 -2.01
N LEU A 103 -11.38 1.53 -3.28
CA LEU A 103 -12.30 1.79 -4.39
C LEU A 103 -13.24 0.60 -4.65
N SER A 104 -12.76 -0.64 -4.55
CA SER A 104 -13.63 -1.81 -4.71
C SER A 104 -14.68 -1.87 -3.58
N ALA A 105 -14.26 -1.67 -2.33
CA ALA A 105 -15.18 -1.64 -1.19
C ALA A 105 -16.21 -0.51 -1.27
N MET A 106 -15.83 0.66 -1.81
CA MET A 106 -16.77 1.77 -2.06
C MET A 106 -17.89 1.38 -3.04
N GLY A 107 -17.58 0.53 -4.03
CA GLY A 107 -18.55 0.07 -5.03
C GLY A 107 -19.52 -0.98 -4.50
N GLU A 108 -19.12 -1.80 -3.53
CA GLU A 108 -19.98 -2.82 -2.90
C GLU A 108 -21.14 -2.21 -2.10
N GLY A 109 -20.99 -0.98 -1.58
CA GLY A 109 -22.04 -0.28 -0.82
C GLY A 109 -22.97 0.59 -1.66
N SER A 110 -22.97 0.46 -3.00
CA SER A 110 -23.64 1.40 -3.92
C SER A 110 -24.88 0.85 -4.63
N ASP A 111 -25.45 -0.23 -4.11
CA ASP A 111 -26.69 -0.88 -4.55
C ASP A 111 -27.96 -0.05 -4.23
#